data_AF-A0A6A7RQH2-F1
#
_entry.id   AF-A0A6A7RQH2-F1
#
_cell.length_a   1.000
_cell.length_b   1.000
_cell.length_c   1.000
_cell.angle_alpha   90.00
_cell.angle_beta   90.00
_cell.angle_gamma   90.00
#
_symmetry.space_group_name_H-M   'P 1'
#
loop_
_entity.id
_entity.type
_entity.pdbx_description
1 polymer ?
#
loop_
_entity_poly.entity_id
_entity_poly.type
_entity_poly.pdbx_seq_one_letter_code
_entity_poly.pdbx_strand_id
1 'polypeptide(L)'
;EQKKHAQVLLGEIHRQFIEVVRKGRGDRLKETPEMFSGLMWTGTQSIQLGLADDLGTVESVARDVIKAERIVDFTIKENIAERFAKRLRADAAQGMGSLLGAIAWPAIR
;
A
#
# COMPACT_ATOMS: atom_id res chain seq x y z
N GLU A 1 -18.26 29.64 8.31
CA GLU A 1 -16.86 29.79 8.74
C GLU A 1 -15.97 28.57 8.44
N GLN A 2 -15.78 27.61 9.36
CA GLN A 2 -14.74 26.57 9.26
C GLN A 2 -14.78 25.71 7.99
N LYS A 3 -15.96 25.18 7.61
CA LYS A 3 -16.12 24.39 6.37
C LYS A 3 -15.72 25.18 5.12
N LYS A 4 -16.11 26.46 5.05
CA LYS A 4 -15.79 27.33 3.90
C LYS A 4 -14.28 27.56 3.80
N HIS A 5 -13.63 27.81 4.93
CA HIS A 5 -12.18 27.96 5.00
C HIS A 5 -11.45 26.68 4.54
N ALA A 6 -11.87 25.51 5.04
CA ALA A 6 -11.30 24.23 4.62
C ALA A 6 -11.49 23.94 3.13
N GLN A 7 -12.63 24.31 2.54
CA GLN A 7 -12.88 24.14 1.10
C GLN A 7 -11.99 25.04 0.23
N VAL A 8 -11.74 26.28 0.66
CA VAL A 8 -10.80 27.18 -0.03
C VAL A 8 -9.39 26.60 0.01
N LEU A 9 -8.95 26.14 1.19
CA LEU A 9 -7.64 25.52 1.38
C LEU A 9 -7.48 24.27 0.50
N LEU A 10 -8.49 23.38 0.48
CA LEU A 10 -8.46 22.17 -0.34
C LEU A 10 -8.36 22.49 -1.84
N GLY A 11 -9.12 23.49 -2.30
CA GLY A 11 -9.06 23.94 -3.68
C GLY A 11 -7.70 24.53 -4.07
N GLU A 12 -7.02 25.21 -3.14
CA GLU A 12 -5.67 25.71 -3.35
C GLU A 12 -4.64 24.58 -3.45
N ILE A 13 -4.68 23.64 -2.51
CA ILE A 13 -3.79 22.47 -2.50
C ILE A 13 -3.97 21.63 -3.78
N HIS A 14 -5.22 21.45 -4.23
CA HIS A 14 -5.52 20.71 -5.46
C HIS A 14 -4.92 21.40 -6.71
N ARG A 15 -5.02 22.72 -6.81
CA ARG A 15 -4.38 23.47 -7.92
C ARG A 15 -2.87 23.33 -7.90
N GLN A 16 -2.24 23.47 -6.72
CA GLN A 16 -0.80 23.30 -6.57
C GLN A 16 -0.35 21.88 -6.95
N PHE A 17 -1.11 20.86 -6.55
CA PHE A 17 -0.85 19.47 -6.96
C PHE A 17 -0.86 19.33 -8.48
N ILE A 18 -1.88 19.87 -9.16
CA ILE A 18 -1.99 19.82 -10.63
C ILE A 18 -0.80 20.52 -11.28
N GLU A 19 -0.42 21.70 -10.81
CA GLU A 19 0.72 22.46 -11.35
C GLU A 19 2.04 21.70 -11.22
N VAL A 20 2.29 21.08 -10.05
CA VAL A 20 3.49 20.27 -9.82
C VAL A 20 3.51 19.05 -10.74
N VAL A 21 2.38 18.36 -10.92
CA VAL A 21 2.28 17.20 -11.81
C VAL A 21 2.55 17.61 -13.26
N ARG A 22 1.89 18.67 -13.74
CA ARG A 22 2.10 19.22 -15.10
C ARG A 22 3.58 19.55 -15.34
N LYS A 23 4.19 20.28 -14.40
CA LYS A 23 5.59 20.67 -14.50
C LYS A 23 6.53 19.47 -14.46
N GLY A 24 6.27 18.49 -13.59
CA GLY A 24 7.12 17.31 -13.43
C GLY A 24 7.01 16.31 -14.58
N ARG A 25 5.82 16.16 -15.17
CA ARG A 25 5.61 15.23 -16.28
C ARG A 25 5.92 15.86 -17.64
N GLY A 26 5.69 17.16 -17.81
CA GLY A 26 5.96 17.91 -19.04
C GLY A 26 5.21 17.32 -20.24
N ASP A 27 5.88 17.27 -21.39
CA ASP A 27 5.29 16.79 -22.66
C ASP A 27 4.86 15.32 -22.64
N ARG A 28 5.28 14.55 -21.63
CA ARG A 28 4.83 13.16 -21.45
C ARG A 28 3.37 13.08 -21.04
N LEU A 29 2.85 14.08 -20.33
CA LEU A 29 1.52 14.05 -19.74
C LEU A 29 0.45 14.21 -20.81
N LYS A 30 -0.46 13.25 -20.90
CA LYS A 30 -1.60 13.27 -21.82
C LYS A 30 -2.86 13.54 -21.03
N GLU A 31 -3.13 14.82 -20.77
CA GLU A 31 -4.24 15.21 -19.92
C GLU A 31 -5.60 14.77 -20.48
N THR A 32 -6.45 14.32 -19.56
CA THR A 32 -7.85 14.00 -19.80
C THR A 32 -8.71 14.77 -18.78
N PRO A 33 -10.00 15.01 -19.05
CA PRO A 33 -10.84 15.79 -18.13
C PRO A 33 -10.94 15.16 -16.71
N GLU A 34 -10.75 13.85 -16.62
CA GLU A 34 -10.92 13.05 -15.40
C GLU A 34 -9.60 12.85 -14.64
N MET A 35 -8.46 13.26 -15.21
CA MET A 35 -7.12 12.99 -14.66
C MET A 35 -6.90 13.52 -13.24
N PHE A 36 -7.59 14.59 -12.85
CA PHE A 36 -7.46 15.20 -11.52
C PHE A 36 -8.74 15.11 -10.70
N SER A 37 -9.63 14.18 -11.06
CA SER A 37 -10.92 13.95 -10.39
C SER A 37 -10.81 13.13 -9.09
N GLY A 38 -9.68 12.46 -8.86
CA GLY A 38 -9.50 11.51 -7.76
C GLY A 38 -9.83 10.05 -8.13
N LEU A 39 -10.17 9.77 -9.39
CA LEU A 39 -10.19 8.40 -9.91
C LEU A 39 -8.80 7.75 -9.82
N MET A 40 -8.78 6.42 -9.86
CA MET A 40 -7.55 5.63 -9.81
C MET A 40 -7.27 5.00 -11.17
N TRP A 41 -5.99 4.88 -11.51
CA TRP A 41 -5.53 4.25 -12.75
C TRP A 41 -4.67 3.04 -12.43
N THR A 42 -4.81 1.99 -13.25
CA THR A 42 -3.86 0.88 -13.22
C THR A 42 -2.46 1.34 -13.67
N GLY A 43 -1.42 0.59 -13.33
CA GLY A 43 -0.04 0.91 -13.75
C GLY A 43 0.08 1.09 -15.27
N THR A 44 -0.51 0.19 -16.05
CA THR A 44 -0.51 0.27 -17.52
C THR A 44 -1.20 1.53 -18.04
N GLN A 45 -2.37 1.90 -17.47
CA GLN A 45 -3.05 3.14 -17.86
C GLN A 45 -2.23 4.38 -17.50
N SER A 46 -1.61 4.39 -16.32
CA SER A 46 -0.75 5.49 -15.88
C SER A 46 0.42 5.73 -16.84
N ILE A 47 1.02 4.68 -17.39
CA ILE A 47 2.07 4.80 -18.41
C ILE A 47 1.50 5.39 -19.71
N GLN A 48 0.35 4.89 -20.18
CA GLN A 48 -0.29 5.39 -21.40
C GLN A 48 -0.64 6.88 -21.33
N LEU A 49 -1.14 7.31 -20.17
CA LEU A 49 -1.48 8.71 -19.84
C LEU A 49 -0.26 9.57 -19.51
N GLY A 50 0.93 8.97 -19.38
CA GLY A 50 2.17 9.66 -19.04
C GLY A 50 2.24 10.11 -17.59
N LEU A 51 1.45 9.53 -16.69
CA LEU A 51 1.52 9.71 -15.23
C LEU A 51 2.69 8.93 -14.62
N ALA A 52 3.04 7.79 -15.19
CA ALA A 52 4.18 6.96 -14.82
C ALA A 52 5.12 6.75 -16.03
N ASP A 53 6.35 6.35 -15.77
CA ASP A 53 7.37 6.12 -16.80
C ASP A 53 7.42 4.66 -17.25
N ASP A 54 7.35 3.72 -16.31
CA ASP A 54 7.34 2.28 -16.60
C ASP A 54 6.81 1.48 -15.40
N LEU A 55 6.69 0.17 -15.57
CA LEU A 55 6.48 -0.80 -14.50
C LEU A 55 7.83 -1.26 -13.93
N GLY A 56 7.87 -1.49 -12.62
CA GLY A 56 9.07 -2.01 -11.97
C GLY A 56 8.83 -2.37 -10.51
N THR A 57 9.83 -3.03 -9.92
CA THR A 57 9.92 -3.26 -8.48
C THR A 57 10.95 -2.31 -7.86
N VAL A 58 10.91 -2.14 -6.55
CA VAL A 58 11.89 -1.34 -5.80
C VAL A 58 13.32 -1.81 -6.10
N GLU A 59 13.54 -3.13 -6.18
CA GLU A 59 14.83 -3.73 -6.48
C GLU A 59 15.30 -3.43 -7.90
N SER A 60 14.40 -3.51 -8.88
CA SER A 60 14.74 -3.19 -10.28
C SER A 60 15.12 -1.72 -10.44
N VAL A 61 14.38 -0.79 -9.84
CA VAL A 61 14.69 0.64 -9.91
C VAL A 61 16.01 0.95 -9.22
N ALA A 62 16.24 0.37 -8.03
CA ALA A 62 17.48 0.55 -7.28
C ALA A 62 18.70 0.07 -8.08
N ARG A 63 18.63 -1.13 -8.67
CA ARG A 63 19.73 -1.72 -9.43
C ARG A 63 19.93 -1.08 -10.79
N ASP A 64 18.84 -0.85 -11.52
CA ASP A 64 18.89 -0.61 -12.96
C ASP A 64 18.79 0.86 -13.33
N VAL A 65 18.04 1.66 -12.56
CA VAL A 65 17.79 3.07 -12.85
C VAL A 65 18.74 3.98 -12.08
N ILE A 66 18.77 3.87 -10.75
CA ILE A 66 19.58 4.75 -9.90
C ILE A 66 20.95 4.17 -9.52
N LYS A 67 21.20 2.91 -9.85
CA LYS A 67 22.46 2.18 -9.59
C LYS A 67 22.90 2.27 -8.12
N ALA A 68 21.95 2.12 -7.19
CA ALA A 68 22.20 2.19 -5.76
C ALA A 68 23.14 1.06 -5.30
N GLU A 69 24.24 1.41 -4.63
CA GLU A 69 25.22 0.44 -4.12
C GLU A 69 24.68 -0.40 -2.96
N ARG A 70 23.80 0.19 -2.12
CA ARG A 70 23.24 -0.46 -0.93
C ARG A 70 21.76 -0.19 -0.80
N ILE A 71 20.98 -1.26 -0.64
CA ILE A 71 19.54 -1.21 -0.35
C ILE A 71 19.34 -1.52 1.14
N VAL A 72 18.58 -0.68 1.84
CA VAL A 72 18.21 -0.89 3.24
C VAL A 72 16.70 -1.10 3.32
N ASP A 73 16.30 -2.28 3.78
CA ASP A 73 14.89 -2.65 3.98
C ASP A 73 14.49 -2.34 5.43
N PHE A 74 13.62 -1.33 5.62
CA PHE A 74 13.07 -0.93 6.92
C PHE A 74 11.78 -1.69 7.29
N THR A 75 11.38 -2.70 6.50
CA THR A 75 10.19 -3.50 6.80
C THR A 75 10.38 -4.19 8.16
N ILE A 76 9.48 -3.89 9.09
CA ILE A 76 9.45 -4.55 10.40
C ILE A 76 9.09 -6.02 10.16
N LYS A 77 10.04 -6.91 10.39
CA LYS A 77 9.85 -8.36 10.30
C LYS A 77 9.74 -8.94 11.70
N GLU A 78 8.78 -9.84 11.89
CA GLU A 78 8.73 -10.61 13.13
C GLU A 78 10.02 -11.41 13.30
N ASN A 79 10.51 -11.52 14.53
CA ASN A 79 11.69 -12.35 14.79
C ASN A 79 11.32 -13.83 14.68
N ILE A 80 12.28 -14.68 14.28
CA ILE A 80 12.06 -16.13 14.12
C ILE A 80 11.50 -16.75 15.41
N ALA A 81 11.99 -16.31 16.57
CA ALA A 81 11.52 -16.76 17.88
C ALA A 81 10.04 -16.42 18.12
N GLU A 82 9.58 -15.25 17.69
CA GLU A 82 8.20 -14.82 17.82
C GLU A 82 7.28 -15.63 16.89
N ARG A 83 7.71 -15.87 15.64
CA ARG A 83 7.01 -16.76 14.70
C ARG A 83 6.91 -18.19 15.25
N PHE A 84 7.97 -18.69 15.87
CA PHE A 84 7.97 -20.01 16.50
C PHE A 84 7.01 -20.07 17.69
N ALA A 85 7.08 -19.10 18.61
CA ALA A 85 6.19 -19.03 19.77
C ALA A 85 4.72 -18.91 19.36
N LYS A 86 4.41 -18.16 18.29
CA LYS A 86 3.06 -18.06 17.71
C LYS A 86 2.55 -19.42 17.20
N ARG A 87 3.37 -20.17 16.46
CA ARG A 87 3.01 -21.51 15.98
C ARG A 87 2.79 -22.49 17.12
N LEU A 88 3.74 -22.56 18.06
CA LEU A 88 3.63 -23.45 19.23
C LEU A 88 2.38 -23.14 20.07
N ARG A 89 2.06 -21.86 20.27
CA ARG A 89 0.83 -21.44 20.97
C ARG A 89 -0.43 -21.83 20.19
N ALA A 90 -0.44 -21.65 18.87
CA ALA A 90 -1.58 -22.01 18.03
C ALA A 90 -1.83 -23.53 18.07
N ASP A 91 -0.78 -24.34 17.95
CA ASP A 91 -0.86 -25.81 18.01
C ASP A 91 -1.36 -26.29 19.38
N ALA A 92 -0.84 -25.69 20.47
CA ALA A 92 -1.29 -25.98 21.82
C ALA A 92 -2.77 -25.62 22.04
N ALA A 93 -3.21 -24.46 21.53
CA ALA A 93 -4.61 -24.04 21.60
C ALA A 93 -5.54 -24.97 20.80
N GLN A 94 -5.11 -25.44 19.63
CA GLN A 94 -5.87 -26.42 18.83
C GLN A 94 -5.96 -27.78 19.53
N GLY A 95 -4.86 -28.25 20.11
CA GLY A 95 -4.83 -29.48 20.90
C GLY A 95 -5.74 -29.41 22.13
N MET A 96 -5.68 -28.33 22.90
CA MET A 96 -6.59 -28.11 24.05
C MET A 96 -8.04 -27.89 23.63
N GLY A 97 -8.30 -27.23 22.50
CA GLY A 97 -9.65 -27.08 21.94
C GLY A 97 -10.29 -28.43 21.56
N SER A 98 -9.49 -29.36 21.01
CA SER A 98 -9.96 -30.72 20.71
C SER A 98 -10.20 -31.55 21.97
N LEU A 99 -9.38 -31.39 23.02
CA LEU A 99 -9.56 -32.08 24.30
C LEU A 99 -10.74 -31.52 25.11
N LEU A 100 -10.92 -30.20 25.16
CA LEU A 100 -12.05 -29.57 25.85
C LEU A 100 -13.36 -29.77 25.08
N GLY A 101 -13.34 -29.76 23.75
CA GLY A 101 -14.50 -30.10 22.91
C GLY A 101 -14.91 -31.58 22.99
N ALA A 102 -13.95 -32.49 23.19
CA ALA A 102 -14.23 -33.92 23.42
C ALA A 102 -14.73 -34.22 24.85
N ILE A 103 -14.41 -33.37 25.83
CA ILE A 103 -14.90 -33.50 27.23
C ILE A 103 -16.27 -32.84 27.42
N ALA A 104 -16.60 -31.80 26.64
CA ALA A 104 -17.84 -31.03 26.79
C ALA A 104 -19.08 -31.62 26.09
N TRP A 105 -19.00 -32.81 25.48
CA TRP A 105 -20.19 -33.53 25.00
C TRP A 105 -20.16 -35.00 25.44
N PRO A 106 -20.75 -35.31 26.61
CA PRO A 106 -21.92 -36.16 26.60
C PRO A 106 -22.85 -35.91 27.80
N ALA A 107 -23.70 -34.89 27.80
CA ALA A 107 -24.84 -34.82 28.73
C ALA A 107 -25.87 -33.72 28.38
N ILE A 108 -26.58 -33.85 27.25
CA ILE A 108 -27.98 -33.38 27.19
C ILE A 108 -28.78 -34.47 26.48
N ARG A 109 -29.48 -35.27 27.29
CA ARG A 109 -30.72 -35.95 26.92
C ARG A 109 -31.85 -35.10 27.50
#